data_AF-A0A4S8STV7-F1
#
_entry.id   AF-A0A4S8STV7-F1
#
_cell.length_a   1.000
_cell.length_b   1.000
_cell.length_c   1.000
_cell.angle_alpha   90.00
_cell.angle_beta   90.00
_cell.angle_gamma   90.00
#
_symmetry.space_group_name_H-M   'P 1'
#
loop_
_entity.id
_entity.type
_entity.pdbx_description
1 polymer ?
#
loop_
_entity_poly.entity_id
_entity_poly.type
_entity_poly.pdbx_seq_one_letter_code
_entity_poly.pdbx_strand_id
1 'polypeptide(L)'
;MTTSAATTPIKADTPAPATSPPRPLLTRLHLWLRLWTLKLTIRTLLSTVRFFKIKGYGTLQPTYRKTYPIGARLMNEVWIPSSWKPGQSLPLYIDIHGGGFALGDPFHDDGWCNYLASKQNICV
;
A
#
# COMPACT_ATOMS: atom_id res chain seq x y z
N MET A 1 -10.80 -43.67 -28.82
CA MET A 1 -9.52 -43.77 -28.10
C MET A 1 -8.91 -42.38 -28.09
N THR A 2 -9.03 -41.66 -26.98
CA THR A 2 -8.53 -40.29 -26.81
C THR A 2 -7.26 -40.37 -25.99
N THR A 3 -6.11 -40.13 -26.62
CA THR A 3 -4.80 -40.10 -25.99
C THR A 3 -4.69 -38.84 -25.12
N SER A 4 -4.75 -39.02 -23.81
CA SER A 4 -4.43 -37.98 -22.83
C SER A 4 -2.92 -37.72 -22.88
N ALA A 5 -2.52 -36.56 -23.38
CA ALA A 5 -1.13 -36.14 -23.34
C ALA A 5 -0.76 -35.81 -21.89
N ALA A 6 0.12 -36.62 -21.29
CA ALA A 6 0.69 -36.36 -19.98
C ALA A 6 1.49 -35.05 -20.03
N THR A 7 0.95 -33.99 -19.40
CA THR A 7 1.67 -32.73 -19.21
C THR A 7 2.74 -32.96 -18.15
N THR A 8 4.00 -33.06 -18.57
CA THR A 8 5.14 -33.09 -17.66
C THR A 8 5.20 -31.76 -16.92
N PRO A 9 5.21 -31.73 -15.58
CA PRO A 9 5.34 -30.47 -14.85
C PRO A 9 6.71 -29.87 -15.15
N ILE A 10 6.72 -28.69 -15.78
CA ILE A 10 7.94 -27.90 -15.94
C ILE A 10 8.38 -27.53 -14.53
N LYS A 11 9.41 -28.21 -14.02
CA LYS A 11 10.11 -27.81 -12.80
C LYS A 11 10.77 -26.47 -13.11
N ALA A 12 10.14 -25.38 -12.71
CA ALA A 12 10.74 -24.06 -12.78
C ALA A 12 11.96 -24.10 -11.84
N ASP A 13 13.16 -24.15 -12.41
CA ASP A 13 14.39 -23.97 -11.65
C ASP A 13 14.39 -22.53 -11.13
N THR A 14 13.98 -22.35 -9.87
CA THR A 14 14.02 -21.06 -9.20
C THR A 14 15.48 -20.59 -9.19
N PRO A 15 15.84 -19.53 -9.93
CA PRO A 15 17.20 -19.04 -9.93
C PRO A 15 17.57 -18.61 -8.51
N ALA A 16 18.78 -18.95 -8.08
CA ALA A 16 19.30 -18.51 -6.79
C ALA A 16 19.19 -16.97 -6.69
N PRO A 17 18.86 -16.42 -5.50
CA PRO A 17 18.75 -14.98 -5.34
C PRO A 17 20.04 -14.29 -5.79
N ALA A 18 19.91 -13.22 -6.60
CA ALA A 18 21.06 -12.43 -7.01
C ALA A 18 21.76 -11.85 -5.77
N THR A 19 23.01 -12.27 -5.53
CA THR A 19 23.83 -11.72 -4.46
C THR A 19 24.67 -10.58 -5.02
N SER A 20 24.62 -9.42 -4.36
CA SER A 20 25.49 -8.29 -4.68
C SER A 20 26.38 -7.99 -3.46
N PRO A 21 27.67 -7.66 -3.66
CA PRO A 21 28.52 -7.27 -2.55
C PRO A 21 27.95 -6.00 -1.90
N PRO A 22 28.06 -5.87 -0.56
CA PRO A 22 27.56 -4.70 0.14
C PRO A 22 28.29 -3.44 -0.36
N ARG A 23 27.53 -2.36 -0.59
CA ARG A 23 28.12 -1.08 -1.00
C ARG A 23 29.08 -0.56 0.09
N PRO A 24 30.12 0.21 -0.28
CA PRO A 24 31.04 0.82 0.68
C PRO A 24 30.31 1.61 1.78
N LEU A 25 30.88 1.64 2.99
CA LEU A 25 30.25 2.28 4.15
C LEU A 25 29.92 3.76 3.90
N LEU A 26 30.82 4.52 3.26
CA LEU A 26 30.57 5.93 2.94
C LEU A 26 29.42 6.10 1.94
N THR A 27 29.30 5.21 0.95
CA THR A 27 28.16 5.21 0.02
C THR A 27 26.86 4.94 0.75
N ARG A 28 26.86 3.98 1.69
CA ARG A 28 25.68 3.66 2.51
C ARG A 28 25.29 4.84 3.39
N LEU A 29 26.26 5.49 4.04
CA LEU A 29 26.02 6.67 4.87
C LEU A 29 25.48 7.84 4.03
N HIS A 30 26.05 8.09 2.85
CA HIS A 30 25.59 9.14 1.94
C HIS A 30 24.15 8.89 1.47
N LEU A 31 23.82 7.65 1.07
CA LEU A 31 22.47 7.27 0.68
C LEU A 31 21.48 7.37 1.84
N TRP A 32 21.91 6.96 3.03
CA TRP A 32 21.13 7.11 4.26
C TRP A 32 20.81 8.57 4.52
N LEU A 33 21.82 9.45 4.52
CA LEU A 33 21.63 10.89 4.69
C LEU A 33 20.64 11.46 3.67
N ARG A 34 20.82 11.17 2.38
CA ARG A 34 19.90 11.66 1.33
C ARG A 34 18.47 11.17 1.54
N LEU A 35 18.30 9.89 1.91
CA LEU A 35 16.99 9.32 2.16
C LEU A 35 16.32 9.98 3.37
N TRP A 36 17.05 10.20 4.45
CA TRP A 36 16.51 10.85 5.64
C TRP A 36 16.16 12.31 5.41
N THR A 37 17.00 13.05 4.68
CA THR A 37 16.67 14.41 4.26
C THR A 37 15.39 14.42 3.43
N LEU A 38 15.27 13.54 2.43
CA LEU A 38 14.07 13.41 1.61
C LEU A 38 12.83 13.08 2.47
N LYS A 39 12.93 12.09 3.36
CA LYS A 39 11.84 11.70 4.27
C LYS A 39 11.39 12.87 5.13
N LEU A 40 12.33 13.59 5.73
CA LEU A 40 12.03 14.73 6.59
C LEU A 40 11.34 15.84 5.80
N THR A 41 11.88 16.22 4.64
CA THR A 41 11.31 17.26 3.79
C THR A 41 9.88 16.91 3.36
N ILE A 42 9.68 15.70 2.84
CA ILE A 42 8.37 15.27 2.35
C ILE A 42 7.36 15.14 3.50
N ARG A 43 7.75 14.54 4.63
CA ARG A 43 6.87 14.41 5.79
C ARG A 43 6.45 15.76 6.36
N THR A 44 7.39 16.71 6.48
CA THR A 44 7.07 18.07 6.94
C THR A 44 6.12 18.77 5.98
N LEU A 45 6.43 18.76 4.67
CA LEU A 45 5.58 19.37 3.64
C LEU A 45 4.14 18.82 3.69
N LEU A 46 4.00 17.50 3.68
CA LEU A 46 2.69 16.84 3.65
C LEU A 46 1.93 17.02 4.96
N SER A 47 2.62 17.02 6.10
CA SER A 47 2.01 17.31 7.41
C SER A 47 1.48 18.73 7.45
N THR A 48 2.22 19.70 6.89
CA THR A 48 1.77 21.09 6.77
C THR A 48 0.53 21.19 5.86
N VAL A 49 0.55 20.55 4.69
CA VAL A 49 -0.60 20.51 3.77
C VAL A 49 -1.84 19.93 4.43
N ARG A 50 -1.69 18.81 5.16
CA ARG A 50 -2.76 18.16 5.92
C ARG A 50 -3.27 19.02 7.07
N PHE A 51 -2.37 19.62 7.85
CA PHE A 51 -2.72 20.48 8.99
C PHE A 51 -3.57 21.68 8.56
N PHE A 52 -3.17 22.34 7.47
CA PHE A 52 -3.92 23.46 6.90
C PHE A 52 -5.08 23.04 5.98
N LYS A 53 -5.32 21.73 5.80
CA LYS A 53 -6.38 21.16 4.93
C LYS A 53 -6.37 21.77 3.52
N ILE A 54 -5.19 22.06 2.99
CA ILE A 54 -5.05 22.74 1.70
C ILE A 54 -5.70 21.86 0.62
N LYS A 55 -6.63 22.42 -0.16
CA LYS A 55 -7.41 21.69 -1.19
C LYS A 55 -8.18 20.47 -0.66
N GLY A 56 -8.55 20.44 0.62
CA GLY A 56 -9.27 19.31 1.21
C GLY A 56 -8.39 18.09 1.50
N TYR A 57 -7.06 18.24 1.52
CA TYR A 57 -6.18 17.14 1.90
C TYR A 57 -6.45 16.67 3.34
N GLY A 58 -6.63 15.37 3.52
CA GLY A 58 -6.89 14.74 4.82
C GLY A 58 -8.29 15.01 5.40
N THR A 59 -9.26 15.47 4.58
CA THR A 59 -10.65 15.65 5.04
C THR A 59 -11.49 14.37 4.96
N LEU A 60 -11.13 13.46 4.05
CA LEU A 60 -11.79 12.17 3.95
C LEU A 60 -11.42 11.32 5.16
N GLN A 61 -12.32 10.42 5.56
CA GLN A 61 -12.11 9.51 6.67
C GLN A 61 -12.62 8.12 6.29
N PRO A 62 -11.86 7.06 6.61
CA PRO A 62 -12.32 5.69 6.41
C PRO A 62 -13.56 5.42 7.26
N THR A 63 -14.33 4.41 6.88
CA THR A 63 -15.48 3.95 7.67
C THR A 63 -15.05 3.51 9.06
N TYR A 64 -13.94 2.77 9.15
CA TYR A 64 -13.28 2.47 10.42
C TYR A 64 -11.80 2.17 10.22
N ARG A 65 -11.06 2.18 11.33
CA ARG A 65 -9.66 1.78 11.36
C ARG A 65 -9.51 0.48 12.14
N LYS A 66 -8.70 -0.46 11.64
CA LYS A 66 -8.54 -1.78 12.25
C LYS A 66 -7.09 -2.24 12.21
N THR A 67 -6.61 -2.68 13.37
CA THR A 67 -5.35 -3.42 13.50
C THR A 67 -5.67 -4.89 13.67
N TYR A 68 -5.12 -5.73 12.80
CA TYR A 68 -5.27 -7.18 12.91
C TYR A 68 -4.16 -7.77 13.79
N PRO A 69 -4.45 -8.82 14.58
CA PRO A 69 -3.47 -9.43 15.50
C PRO A 69 -2.51 -10.38 14.75
N ILE A 70 -2.00 -9.95 13.59
CA ILE A 70 -1.10 -10.73 12.72
C ILE A 70 0.03 -9.82 12.20
N GLY A 71 1.20 -10.42 11.96
CA GLY A 71 2.34 -9.74 11.35
C GLY A 71 2.79 -8.48 12.12
N ALA A 72 3.10 -7.42 11.38
CA ALA A 72 3.60 -6.14 11.92
C ALA A 72 2.55 -5.29 12.65
N ARG A 73 1.30 -5.78 12.81
CA ARG A 73 0.20 -5.08 13.51
C ARG A 73 -0.05 -3.66 12.97
N LEU A 74 -0.03 -3.52 11.65
CA LEU A 74 -0.27 -2.24 10.98
C LEU A 74 -1.74 -1.80 11.17
N MET A 75 -1.95 -0.49 11.25
CA MET A 75 -3.29 0.11 11.21
C MET A 75 -3.77 0.11 9.77
N ASN A 76 -4.95 -0.46 9.53
CA ASN A 76 -5.59 -0.50 8.21
C ASN A 76 -6.80 0.44 8.24
N GLU A 77 -6.98 1.19 7.17
CA GLU A 77 -8.11 2.07 6.97
C GLU A 77 -9.11 1.38 6.04
N VAL A 78 -10.31 1.10 6.55
CA VAL A 78 -11.31 0.31 5.81
C VAL A 78 -12.44 1.22 5.34
N TRP A 79 -12.74 1.15 4.05
CA TRP A 79 -13.78 1.91 3.38
C TRP A 79 -14.88 0.98 2.91
N ILE A 80 -16.06 1.14 3.51
CA ILE A 80 -17.26 0.40 3.14
C ILE A 80 -18.22 1.34 2.40
N PRO A 81 -18.73 0.95 1.21
CA PRO A 81 -19.78 1.69 0.51
C PRO A 81 -21.01 1.91 1.39
N SER A 82 -21.57 3.12 1.41
CA SER A 82 -22.78 3.42 2.19
C SER A 82 -24.02 2.65 1.74
N SER A 83 -24.01 2.13 0.51
CA SER A 83 -25.05 1.26 -0.06
C SER A 83 -25.01 -0.18 0.44
N TRP A 84 -23.95 -0.59 1.15
CA TRP A 84 -23.78 -1.96 1.63
C TRP A 84 -24.84 -2.34 2.66
N LYS A 85 -25.33 -3.58 2.58
CA LYS A 85 -26.29 -4.16 3.52
C LYS A 85 -25.70 -5.39 4.22
N PRO A 86 -26.08 -5.67 5.49
CA PRO A 86 -25.66 -6.89 6.17
C PRO A 86 -25.96 -8.16 5.35
N GLY A 87 -24.97 -9.04 5.24
CA GLY A 87 -25.06 -10.28 4.45
C GLY A 87 -24.72 -10.12 2.97
N GLN A 88 -24.50 -8.90 2.47
CA GLN A 88 -24.01 -8.68 1.11
C GLN A 88 -22.50 -8.87 1.02
N SER A 89 -22.04 -9.68 0.06
CA SER A 89 -20.63 -9.75 -0.32
C SER A 89 -20.27 -8.61 -1.27
N LEU A 90 -19.11 -8.00 -1.04
CA LEU A 90 -18.54 -6.99 -1.93
C LEU A 90 -17.22 -7.51 -2.52
N PRO A 91 -16.86 -7.10 -3.75
CA PRO A 91 -15.48 -7.21 -4.20
C PRO A 91 -14.56 -6.44 -3.24
N LEU A 92 -13.36 -6.99 -3.01
CA LEU A 92 -12.33 -6.42 -2.15
C LEU A 92 -11.19 -5.90 -3.01
N TYR A 93 -10.79 -4.65 -2.77
CA TYR A 93 -9.58 -4.06 -3.31
C TYR A 93 -8.64 -3.74 -2.15
N ILE A 94 -7.44 -4.31 -2.16
CA ILE A 94 -6.44 -4.03 -1.12
C ILE A 94 -5.50 -2.96 -1.66
N ASP A 95 -5.57 -1.76 -1.07
CA ASP A 95 -4.70 -0.66 -1.43
C ASP A 95 -3.34 -0.79 -0.70
N ILE A 96 -2.25 -0.70 -1.48
CA ILE A 96 -0.89 -0.64 -0.95
C ILE A 96 -0.26 0.63 -1.52
N HIS A 97 -0.17 1.65 -0.68
CA HIS A 97 0.30 2.96 -1.13
C HIS A 97 1.71 2.90 -1.75
N GLY A 98 1.99 3.85 -2.62
CA GLY A 98 3.28 4.01 -3.29
C GLY A 98 4.41 4.53 -2.39
N GLY A 99 5.24 5.45 -2.89
CA GLY A 99 6.27 6.09 -2.05
C GLY A 99 7.57 5.30 -1.87
N GLY A 100 7.79 4.28 -2.70
CA GLY A 100 9.08 3.61 -2.86
C GLY A 100 9.62 2.98 -1.58
N PHE A 101 8.73 2.46 -0.72
CA PHE A 101 9.05 1.86 0.58
C PHE A 101 9.74 2.79 1.58
N ALA A 102 9.74 4.10 1.31
CA ALA A 102 10.45 5.09 2.11
C ALA A 102 9.54 6.23 2.58
N LEU A 103 8.55 6.57 1.76
CA LEU A 103 7.66 7.71 1.91
C LEU A 103 6.21 7.23 1.86
N GLY A 104 5.29 8.08 2.26
CA GLY A 104 3.85 7.82 2.19
C GLY A 104 3.19 7.67 3.55
N ASP A 105 1.88 7.67 3.51
CA ASP A 105 0.92 7.64 4.62
C ASP A 105 -0.43 7.25 4.00
N PRO A 106 -1.29 6.47 4.69
CA PRO A 106 -2.60 6.10 4.18
C PRO A 106 -3.41 7.25 3.57
N PHE A 107 -3.34 8.47 4.14
CA PHE A 107 -4.17 9.57 3.66
C PHE A 107 -3.89 10.01 2.20
N HIS A 108 -2.75 9.62 1.63
CA HIS A 108 -2.44 9.97 0.24
C HIS A 108 -3.38 9.31 -0.77
N ASP A 109 -3.88 8.11 -0.43
CA ASP A 109 -4.74 7.32 -1.32
C ASP A 109 -6.23 7.41 -0.92
N ASP A 110 -6.57 8.15 0.15
CA ASP A 110 -7.94 8.39 0.64
C ASP A 110 -8.92 8.75 -0.49
N GLY A 111 -8.50 9.64 -1.41
CA GLY A 111 -9.34 10.07 -2.52
C GLY A 111 -9.72 8.92 -3.45
N TRP A 112 -8.77 8.03 -3.74
CA TRP A 112 -8.97 6.86 -4.58
C TRP A 112 -9.78 5.78 -3.85
N CYS A 113 -9.41 5.45 -2.61
CA CYS A 113 -10.11 4.48 -1.78
C CYS A 113 -11.58 4.88 -1.56
N ASN A 114 -11.82 6.15 -1.24
CA ASN A 114 -13.16 6.71 -1.11
C ASN A 114 -13.92 6.68 -2.45
N TYR A 115 -13.27 6.95 -3.59
CA TYR A 115 -13.92 6.87 -4.89
C TYR A 115 -14.37 5.44 -5.21
N LEU A 116 -13.51 4.44 -5.01
CA LEU A 116 -13.86 3.03 -5.23
C LEU A 116 -15.01 2.59 -4.31
N ALA A 117 -14.98 2.96 -3.03
CA ALA A 117 -16.07 2.65 -2.11
C ALA A 117 -17.37 3.36 -2.49
N SER A 118 -17.33 4.69 -2.67
CA SER A 118 -18.55 5.49 -2.85
C SER A 118 -19.14 5.43 -4.26
N LYS A 119 -18.35 5.14 -5.30
CA LYS A 119 -18.79 5.15 -6.69
C LYS A 119 -18.79 3.79 -7.37
N GLN A 120 -17.93 2.87 -6.94
CA GLN A 120 -17.81 1.55 -7.56
C GLN A 120 -18.38 0.42 -6.69
N ASN A 121 -18.83 0.74 -5.47
CA ASN A 121 -19.38 -0.23 -4.51
C ASN A 121 -18.39 -1.37 -4.20
N ILE A 122 -17.11 -1.00 -4.05
CA ILE A 122 -16.00 -1.89 -3.72
C ILE A 122 -15.60 -1.66 -2.26
N CYS A 123 -15.39 -2.73 -1.50
CA CYS A 123 -14.75 -2.60 -0.19
C CYS A 123 -13.26 -2.37 -0.40
N VAL A 124 -12.72 -1.30 0.18
CA VAL A 124 -11.28 -1.01 0.16
C VAL A 124 -10.70 -1.21 1.55
#